data_AF-A0A811TG27-F1
#
_entry.id   AF-A0A811TG27-F1
#
_cell.length_a   1.000
_cell.length_b   1.000
_cell.length_c   1.000
_cell.angle_alpha   90.00
_cell.angle_beta   90.00
_cell.angle_gamma   90.00
#
_symmetry.space_group_name_H-M   'P 1'
#
loop_
_entity.id
_entity.type
_entity.pdbx_description
1 polymer ?
#
loop_
_entity_poly.entity_id
_entity_poly.type
_entity_poly.pdbx_seq_one_letter_code
_entity_poly.pdbx_strand_id
1 'polypeptide(L)'
;MKKQCMYNTISNNTATKNTQGGIVLRCMASNYNAIEGNNVSESGSGINIGGRNNTIRHNTVLNNLYYGIKMGRSDGSYNNTLYENTVCENGVADIKTCGPECYGNHGCNNTCNTTLDYDDCDTTGCTFDCSQKQGACVTDDGTAFFCGDTVTESCILNGNMTCPNGSAGLIIGADNIVIDGNGYRITGNMTNANCMWCTEAKPCTISGIYNEGYDNVVVKNLEIEGFCTGIGLKGTGQNKVLNNTIDTCKIHDNGFNTISGGSDMVTHGVHACFVKRLEITESDIYNNEGTGGACGDGGNGIFIYAGIPENYCDIKNNKLHNNAKAGFWTKMRLSKSNITHNEIWGNGNGTGISDDVRGGVVLRCRMSNENLIAYNDVHDHASEGYGYGIYVGGSNNTIKRNTVNGSTMHGISMARSDGSCDNKLYENTVCKNNLYDISTCGLECHGNTGDNNTCNTTSNYDDEGTTGCRYCCGPAPDLTIIEKLEEWVNLTEKTYNITCTIKNTGTTEAGASTTSIEIDGTAVATDPVPQLAAGESHTSTLGPFTISGNSDTIKICADRNNDVLEKGREYNNCLENIFIHPQMPELVITEKSETWVVEGSTYSITYTIKKHRHN
;
A
#
# COMPACT_ATOMS: atom_id res chain seq x y z
N MET A 1 46.35 -16.66 -22.79
CA MET A 1 46.60 -18.02 -23.32
C MET A 1 47.03 -17.99 -24.79
N LYS A 2 47.86 -18.94 -25.27
CA LYS A 2 48.36 -19.04 -26.67
C LYS A 2 47.65 -20.10 -27.54
N LYS A 3 46.67 -20.83 -26.99
CA LYS A 3 45.84 -21.82 -27.71
C LYS A 3 44.35 -21.55 -27.42
N GLN A 4 43.47 -22.09 -28.26
CA GLN A 4 42.01 -21.97 -28.23
C GLN A 4 41.43 -22.21 -26.83
N CYS A 5 40.57 -21.31 -26.37
CA CYS A 5 39.89 -21.37 -25.07
C CYS A 5 38.43 -20.98 -25.31
N MET A 6 37.51 -21.94 -25.27
CA MET A 6 36.11 -21.73 -25.62
C MET A 6 35.17 -22.35 -24.60
N TYR A 7 33.98 -21.78 -24.44
CA TYR A 7 32.92 -22.29 -23.56
C TYR A 7 33.33 -22.35 -22.08
N ASN A 8 34.15 -21.39 -21.63
CA ASN A 8 34.56 -21.29 -20.24
C ASN A 8 33.82 -20.14 -19.56
N THR A 9 33.57 -20.31 -18.26
CA THR A 9 33.15 -19.23 -17.36
C THR A 9 34.33 -18.85 -16.49
N ILE A 10 34.76 -17.59 -16.58
CA ILE A 10 35.78 -16.99 -15.74
C ILE A 10 35.04 -16.02 -14.82
N SER A 11 34.72 -16.46 -13.61
CA SER A 11 33.91 -15.67 -12.70
C SER A 11 34.50 -15.49 -11.31
N ASN A 12 34.19 -14.33 -10.70
CA ASN A 12 34.49 -14.02 -9.29
C ASN A 12 35.98 -14.10 -8.93
N ASN A 13 36.87 -13.76 -9.86
CA ASN A 13 38.32 -13.72 -9.61
C ASN A 13 38.79 -12.31 -9.27
N THR A 14 39.82 -12.22 -8.43
CA THR A 14 40.58 -10.97 -8.21
C THR A 14 41.93 -11.06 -8.91
N ALA A 15 42.14 -10.26 -9.95
CA ALA A 15 43.37 -10.22 -10.74
C ALA A 15 44.02 -8.83 -10.65
N THR A 16 44.94 -8.66 -9.71
CA THR A 16 45.57 -7.35 -9.44
C THR A 16 47.08 -7.33 -9.66
N LYS A 17 47.63 -6.16 -9.99
CA LYS A 17 49.10 -5.93 -10.08
C LYS A 17 49.83 -6.80 -11.12
N ASN A 18 49.15 -7.17 -12.22
CA ASN A 18 49.72 -7.97 -13.30
C ASN A 18 50.37 -7.08 -14.36
N THR A 19 51.64 -7.32 -14.70
CA THR A 19 52.42 -6.45 -15.60
C THR A 19 51.88 -6.35 -17.02
N GLN A 20 51.37 -7.44 -17.59
CA GLN A 20 50.86 -7.46 -18.97
C GLN A 20 49.35 -7.23 -19.06
N GLY A 21 48.60 -7.83 -18.14
CA GLY A 21 47.17 -7.63 -17.97
C GLY A 21 46.55 -8.64 -17.02
N GLY A 22 45.35 -8.34 -16.52
CA GLY A 22 44.67 -9.17 -15.53
C GLY A 22 44.07 -10.45 -16.13
N ILE A 23 43.03 -10.31 -16.95
CA ILE A 23 42.40 -11.44 -17.66
C ILE A 23 42.71 -11.33 -19.15
N VAL A 24 43.37 -12.34 -19.73
CA VAL A 24 43.91 -12.25 -21.10
C VAL A 24 43.53 -13.45 -21.98
N LEU A 25 42.48 -13.26 -22.79
CA LEU A 25 42.00 -14.15 -23.85
C LEU A 25 42.51 -13.72 -25.24
N ARG A 26 43.83 -13.57 -25.38
CA ARG A 26 44.48 -12.96 -26.56
C ARG A 26 44.40 -13.76 -27.88
N CYS A 27 44.00 -15.04 -27.85
CA CYS A 27 43.91 -15.87 -29.05
C CYS A 27 42.62 -15.55 -29.83
N MET A 28 42.69 -15.41 -31.15
CA MET A 28 41.51 -15.18 -32.01
C MET A 28 40.50 -16.35 -32.01
N ALA A 29 40.92 -17.51 -31.51
CA ALA A 29 40.05 -18.67 -31.33
C ALA A 29 39.45 -18.75 -29.91
N SER A 30 39.72 -17.77 -29.03
CA SER A 30 39.13 -17.72 -27.69
C SER A 30 37.71 -17.16 -27.73
N ASN A 31 36.76 -18.01 -28.10
CA ASN A 31 35.38 -17.63 -28.43
C ASN A 31 34.38 -18.21 -27.43
N TYR A 32 33.20 -17.60 -27.29
CA TYR A 32 32.11 -18.17 -26.48
C TYR A 32 32.47 -18.37 -25.00
N ASN A 33 33.26 -17.47 -24.41
CA ASN A 33 33.51 -17.48 -22.97
C ASN A 33 32.66 -16.43 -22.26
N ALA A 34 32.30 -16.70 -21.02
CA ALA A 34 31.69 -15.75 -20.10
C ALA A 34 32.76 -15.25 -19.12
N ILE A 35 32.89 -13.93 -18.98
CA ILE A 35 33.79 -13.27 -18.04
C ILE A 35 32.94 -12.41 -17.13
N GLU A 36 32.79 -12.81 -15.88
CA GLU A 36 31.71 -12.32 -15.03
C GLU A 36 32.15 -12.01 -13.59
N GLY A 37 31.76 -10.88 -13.03
CA GLY A 37 31.97 -10.63 -11.59
C GLY A 37 33.44 -10.55 -11.16
N ASN A 38 34.39 -10.36 -12.09
CA ASN A 38 35.82 -10.31 -11.74
C ASN A 38 36.23 -8.90 -11.32
N ASN A 39 37.11 -8.81 -10.32
CA ASN A 39 37.80 -7.59 -9.94
C ASN A 39 39.20 -7.57 -10.57
N VAL A 40 39.43 -6.69 -11.53
CA VAL A 40 40.67 -6.60 -12.31
C VAL A 40 41.27 -5.20 -12.22
N SER A 41 42.29 -5.04 -11.39
CA SER A 41 42.84 -3.72 -11.11
C SER A 41 44.35 -3.64 -11.07
N GLU A 42 44.89 -2.42 -11.16
CA GLU A 42 46.34 -2.13 -11.05
C GLU A 42 47.22 -2.96 -12.00
N SER A 43 46.68 -3.42 -13.13
CA SER A 43 47.39 -4.29 -14.08
C SER A 43 47.72 -3.53 -15.38
N GLY A 44 48.48 -4.14 -16.31
CA GLY A 44 48.83 -3.52 -17.59
C GLY A 44 47.58 -3.12 -18.41
N SER A 45 46.82 -4.10 -18.89
CA SER A 45 45.42 -3.91 -19.30
C SER A 45 44.53 -4.77 -18.41
N GLY A 46 43.29 -4.37 -18.14
CA GLY A 46 42.38 -5.14 -17.30
C GLY A 46 41.98 -6.46 -17.96
N ILE A 47 40.96 -6.41 -18.80
CA ILE A 47 40.44 -7.55 -19.56
C ILE A 47 40.81 -7.39 -21.03
N ASN A 48 41.48 -8.38 -21.62
CA ASN A 48 41.94 -8.34 -23.01
C ASN A 48 41.37 -9.51 -23.80
N ILE A 49 40.48 -9.20 -24.74
CA ILE A 49 39.75 -10.13 -25.58
C ILE A 49 40.35 -10.09 -26.98
N GLY A 50 40.74 -11.27 -27.48
CA GLY A 50 41.24 -11.46 -28.83
C GLY A 50 40.28 -12.21 -29.75
N GLY A 51 39.37 -13.01 -29.20
CA GLY A 51 38.38 -13.80 -29.94
C GLY A 51 36.99 -13.14 -29.99
N ARG A 52 36.00 -13.92 -30.45
CA ARG A 52 34.64 -13.46 -30.79
C ARG A 52 33.55 -14.13 -29.97
N ASN A 53 32.37 -13.51 -29.93
CA ASN A 53 31.18 -14.04 -29.25
C ASN A 53 31.43 -14.33 -27.76
N ASN A 54 32.27 -13.54 -27.09
CA ASN A 54 32.43 -13.63 -25.64
C ASN A 54 31.46 -12.66 -24.96
N THR A 55 31.01 -13.04 -23.78
CA THR A 55 30.18 -12.21 -22.91
C THR A 55 31.03 -11.70 -21.76
N ILE A 56 31.10 -10.39 -21.60
CA ILE A 56 31.85 -9.72 -20.53
C ILE A 56 30.85 -8.91 -19.73
N ARG A 57 30.59 -9.32 -18.49
CA ARG A 57 29.56 -8.70 -17.66
C ARG A 57 29.97 -8.54 -16.21
N HIS A 58 29.45 -7.53 -15.53
CA HIS A 58 29.58 -7.40 -14.07
C HIS A 58 31.03 -7.32 -13.55
N ASN A 59 32.00 -7.02 -14.41
CA ASN A 59 33.40 -6.93 -13.99
C ASN A 59 33.71 -5.53 -13.48
N THR A 60 34.45 -5.46 -12.38
CA THR A 60 35.04 -4.23 -11.86
C THR A 60 36.48 -4.12 -12.34
N VAL A 61 36.77 -3.19 -13.24
CA VAL A 61 38.05 -3.06 -13.93
C VAL A 61 38.62 -1.65 -13.72
N LEU A 62 39.52 -1.53 -12.74
CA LEU A 62 39.94 -0.23 -12.20
C LEU A 62 41.45 0.00 -12.27
N ASN A 63 41.88 1.26 -12.47
CA ASN A 63 43.28 1.65 -12.24
C ASN A 63 44.32 0.85 -13.06
N ASN A 64 43.96 0.37 -14.25
CA ASN A 64 44.91 -0.33 -15.12
C ASN A 64 45.75 0.67 -15.92
N LEU A 65 47.02 0.34 -16.17
CA LEU A 65 48.00 1.23 -16.78
C LEU A 65 47.60 1.71 -18.18
N TYR A 66 46.92 0.86 -18.96
CA TYR A 66 46.54 1.15 -20.33
C TYR A 66 45.04 1.14 -20.55
N TYR A 67 44.45 -0.04 -20.68
CA TYR A 67 43.04 -0.19 -21.04
C TYR A 67 42.32 -0.96 -19.94
N GLY A 68 41.09 -0.57 -19.64
CA GLY A 68 40.22 -1.37 -18.78
C GLY A 68 39.81 -2.64 -19.50
N ILE A 69 38.87 -2.54 -20.45
CA ILE A 69 38.48 -3.64 -21.33
C ILE A 69 38.95 -3.35 -22.76
N LYS A 70 39.70 -4.29 -23.34
CA LYS A 70 40.27 -4.17 -24.68
C LYS A 70 39.81 -5.31 -25.59
N MET A 71 39.07 -4.96 -26.63
CA MET A 71 38.68 -5.82 -27.77
C MET A 71 39.42 -5.36 -29.03
N GLY A 72 40.75 -5.44 -29.00
CA GLY A 72 41.61 -4.69 -29.91
C GLY A 72 42.22 -5.47 -31.06
N ARG A 73 41.73 -6.68 -31.39
CA ARG A 73 42.29 -7.47 -32.50
C ARG A 73 41.40 -7.41 -33.73
N SER A 74 41.87 -6.72 -34.77
CA SER A 74 41.17 -6.60 -36.06
C SER A 74 41.05 -7.89 -36.86
N ASP A 75 41.72 -8.96 -36.42
CA ASP A 75 41.64 -10.30 -37.01
C ASP A 75 40.79 -11.29 -36.19
N GLY A 76 40.12 -10.87 -35.10
CA GLY A 76 39.39 -11.82 -34.25
C GLY A 76 38.39 -11.28 -33.24
N SER A 77 38.53 -10.03 -32.77
CA SER A 77 37.68 -9.47 -31.71
C SER A 77 36.38 -8.93 -32.28
N TYR A 78 35.46 -9.82 -32.65
CA TYR A 78 34.16 -9.46 -33.23
C TYR A 78 33.01 -9.95 -32.36
N ASN A 79 31.85 -9.31 -32.45
CA ASN A 79 30.61 -9.82 -31.86
C ASN A 79 30.70 -10.15 -30.36
N ASN A 80 31.57 -9.48 -29.59
CA ASN A 80 31.58 -9.64 -28.15
C ASN A 80 30.54 -8.70 -27.53
N THR A 81 29.93 -9.14 -26.42
CA THR A 81 28.89 -8.40 -25.74
C THR A 81 29.40 -7.95 -24.38
N LEU A 82 29.32 -6.64 -24.10
CA LEU A 82 29.72 -6.04 -22.82
C LEU A 82 28.47 -5.51 -22.10
N TYR A 83 28.16 -5.93 -20.89
CA TYR A 83 27.10 -5.25 -20.15
C TYR A 83 27.39 -5.13 -18.67
N GLU A 84 27.06 -3.97 -18.11
CA GLU A 84 27.10 -3.75 -16.66
C GLU A 84 28.50 -3.97 -16.06
N ASN A 85 29.55 -3.62 -16.79
CA ASN A 85 30.91 -3.60 -16.26
C ASN A 85 31.25 -2.20 -15.72
N THR A 86 31.88 -2.13 -14.56
CA THR A 86 32.46 -0.89 -14.05
C THR A 86 33.91 -0.78 -14.49
N VAL A 87 34.20 0.07 -15.47
CA VAL A 87 35.51 0.20 -16.11
C VAL A 87 36.00 1.64 -15.96
N CYS A 88 36.81 1.90 -14.94
CA CYS A 88 37.10 3.27 -14.53
C CYS A 88 38.56 3.49 -14.16
N GLU A 89 39.01 4.74 -14.25
CA GLU A 89 40.35 5.17 -13.84
C GLU A 89 41.48 4.44 -14.60
N ASN A 90 41.22 3.97 -15.83
CA ASN A 90 42.24 3.30 -16.64
C ASN A 90 43.02 4.32 -17.49
N GLY A 91 44.32 4.08 -17.70
CA GLY A 91 45.25 5.13 -18.12
C GLY A 91 45.07 5.70 -19.53
N VAL A 92 44.67 4.90 -20.52
CA VAL A 92 44.51 5.32 -21.93
C VAL A 92 43.05 5.42 -22.33
N ALA A 93 42.28 4.36 -22.09
CA ALA A 93 40.83 4.36 -22.26
C ALA A 93 40.25 3.27 -21.38
N ASP A 94 39.06 3.49 -20.86
CA ASP A 94 38.35 2.50 -20.09
C ASP A 94 37.90 1.34 -20.98
N ILE A 95 37.18 1.62 -22.08
CA ILE A 95 36.77 0.58 -23.03
C ILE A 95 37.29 0.91 -24.43
N LYS A 96 37.89 -0.09 -25.08
CA LYS A 96 38.46 0.06 -26.42
C LYS A 96 38.10 -1.09 -27.36
N THR A 97 37.64 -0.76 -28.57
CA THR A 97 37.69 -1.67 -29.73
C THR A 97 38.79 -1.25 -30.71
N CYS A 98 38.97 -1.97 -31.82
CA CYS A 98 39.90 -1.60 -32.89
C CYS A 98 39.24 -0.82 -34.05
N GLY A 99 38.08 -0.20 -33.82
CA GLY A 99 37.36 0.53 -34.88
C GLY A 99 36.48 -0.38 -35.73
N PRO A 100 36.15 0.04 -36.97
CA PRO A 100 35.28 -0.72 -37.89
C PRO A 100 35.78 -2.15 -38.18
N GLU A 101 37.09 -2.39 -38.01
CA GLU A 101 37.70 -3.71 -38.15
C GLU A 101 37.36 -4.67 -37.01
N CYS A 102 36.75 -4.21 -35.91
CA CYS A 102 36.26 -5.01 -34.79
C CYS A 102 34.72 -4.92 -34.74
N TYR A 103 34.06 -5.28 -35.84
CA TYR A 103 32.60 -5.12 -35.97
C TYR A 103 31.80 -6.01 -35.00
N GLY A 104 30.57 -5.57 -34.71
CA GLY A 104 29.59 -6.29 -33.90
C GLY A 104 29.89 -6.37 -32.41
N ASN A 105 31.02 -5.81 -31.93
CA ASN A 105 31.17 -5.59 -30.49
C ASN A 105 30.18 -4.50 -30.07
N HIS A 106 29.38 -4.82 -29.07
CA HIS A 106 28.32 -3.95 -28.58
C HIS A 106 28.13 -4.23 -27.09
N GLY A 107 27.44 -3.33 -26.43
CA GLY A 107 27.18 -3.48 -25.02
C GLY A 107 26.28 -2.39 -24.49
N CYS A 108 25.73 -2.54 -23.29
CA CYS A 108 24.93 -1.50 -22.66
C CYS A 108 25.27 -1.42 -21.17
N ASN A 109 25.00 -0.27 -20.53
CA ASN A 109 25.09 -0.12 -19.08
C ASN A 109 26.49 -0.29 -18.47
N ASN A 110 27.54 -0.12 -19.26
CA ASN A 110 28.87 -0.08 -18.71
C ASN A 110 29.09 1.29 -18.05
N THR A 111 29.91 1.32 -17.01
CA THR A 111 30.35 2.55 -16.35
C THR A 111 31.75 2.87 -16.82
N CYS A 112 31.95 3.97 -17.54
CA CYS A 112 33.27 4.44 -17.91
C CYS A 112 33.32 5.92 -18.28
N ASN A 113 34.50 6.54 -18.19
CA ASN A 113 34.70 7.94 -18.57
C ASN A 113 35.24 8.09 -20.00
N THR A 114 36.00 7.10 -20.47
CA THR A 114 36.78 7.21 -21.71
C THR A 114 36.62 5.98 -22.59
N THR A 115 36.06 6.14 -23.78
CA THR A 115 35.97 5.05 -24.78
C THR A 115 36.83 5.36 -26.01
N LEU A 116 37.24 4.29 -26.71
CA LEU A 116 37.88 4.37 -28.02
C LEU A 116 37.19 3.38 -28.96
N ASP A 117 36.49 3.91 -29.96
CA ASP A 117 35.72 3.14 -30.94
C ASP A 117 34.70 2.20 -30.26
N TYR A 118 34.15 2.60 -29.12
CA TYR A 118 33.16 1.85 -28.36
C TYR A 118 32.08 2.79 -27.86
N ASP A 119 30.85 2.38 -28.07
CA ASP A 119 29.64 3.05 -27.63
C ASP A 119 28.70 1.98 -27.03
N ASP A 120 28.11 2.29 -25.90
CA ASP A 120 27.01 1.52 -25.33
C ASP A 120 25.74 1.70 -26.18
N CYS A 121 24.75 0.83 -25.99
CA CYS A 121 23.46 0.89 -26.66
C CYS A 121 22.84 2.27 -26.47
N ASP A 122 22.46 2.88 -27.59
CA ASP A 122 21.71 4.13 -27.62
C ASP A 122 22.43 5.34 -26.97
N THR A 123 23.75 5.28 -26.76
CA THR A 123 24.56 6.37 -26.18
C THR A 123 25.95 6.47 -26.81
N THR A 124 26.58 7.64 -26.77
CA THR A 124 28.01 7.78 -27.10
C THR A 124 28.84 7.54 -25.84
N GLY A 125 29.84 6.66 -25.93
CA GLY A 125 30.64 6.22 -24.80
C GLY A 125 29.90 5.20 -23.93
N CYS A 126 30.10 5.24 -22.62
CA CYS A 126 29.39 4.38 -21.68
C CYS A 126 28.06 4.99 -21.24
N THR A 127 27.11 4.14 -20.85
CA THR A 127 25.82 4.60 -20.28
C THR A 127 26.02 5.37 -18.98
N PHE A 128 26.99 4.98 -18.15
CA PHE A 128 27.30 5.66 -16.90
C PHE A 128 28.73 6.21 -16.92
N ASP A 129 28.93 7.39 -16.33
CA ASP A 129 30.27 7.89 -16.05
C ASP A 129 30.78 7.32 -14.70
N CYS A 130 32.09 7.34 -14.48
CA CYS A 130 32.72 6.78 -13.29
C CYS A 130 32.39 7.53 -11.99
N SER A 131 31.74 8.70 -12.07
CA SER A 131 31.22 9.40 -10.90
C SER A 131 29.82 8.91 -10.50
N GLN A 132 29.10 8.25 -11.42
CA GLN A 132 27.83 7.55 -11.20
C GLN A 132 28.04 6.02 -11.21
N LYS A 133 28.45 5.45 -10.07
CA LYS A 133 28.56 4.00 -9.95
C LYS A 133 27.19 3.34 -9.98
N GLN A 134 26.97 2.43 -10.93
CA GLN A 134 25.82 1.54 -10.96
C GLN A 134 25.78 0.70 -9.67
N GLY A 135 24.64 0.71 -8.99
CA GLY A 135 24.38 -0.15 -7.84
C GLY A 135 24.11 -1.60 -8.24
N ALA A 136 24.08 -2.47 -7.25
CA ALA A 136 23.65 -3.86 -7.38
C ALA A 136 22.97 -4.30 -6.08
N CYS A 137 22.16 -5.36 -6.16
CA CYS A 137 21.68 -6.07 -4.97
C CYS A 137 22.75 -7.08 -4.55
N VAL A 138 23.42 -6.86 -3.42
CA VAL A 138 24.59 -7.63 -3.00
C VAL A 138 24.25 -8.51 -1.80
N THR A 139 24.63 -9.79 -1.85
CA THR A 139 24.50 -10.76 -0.76
C THR A 139 25.65 -10.63 0.24
N ASP A 140 25.55 -11.33 1.38
CA ASP A 140 26.61 -11.36 2.40
C ASP A 140 27.93 -11.96 1.91
N ASP A 141 27.88 -12.87 0.92
CA ASP A 141 29.07 -13.50 0.33
C ASP A 141 29.71 -12.69 -0.81
N GLY A 142 29.13 -11.52 -1.12
CA GLY A 142 29.60 -10.59 -2.15
C GLY A 142 29.07 -10.88 -3.55
N THR A 143 28.18 -11.87 -3.72
CA THR A 143 27.44 -12.07 -4.98
C THR A 143 26.57 -10.85 -5.25
N ALA A 144 26.63 -10.32 -6.48
CA ALA A 144 25.92 -9.12 -6.88
C ALA A 144 24.93 -9.44 -8.00
N PHE A 145 23.67 -9.00 -7.83
CA PHE A 145 22.61 -9.11 -8.83
C PHE A 145 22.33 -7.74 -9.45
N PHE A 146 22.30 -7.69 -10.77
CA PHE A 146 22.07 -6.50 -11.59
C PHE A 146 20.74 -6.61 -12.35
N CYS A 147 20.46 -5.64 -13.24
CA CYS A 147 19.18 -5.59 -13.93
C CYS A 147 18.95 -6.83 -14.80
N GLY A 148 17.82 -7.49 -14.59
CA GLY A 148 17.42 -8.70 -15.28
C GLY A 148 17.99 -9.99 -14.68
N ASP A 149 18.84 -9.92 -13.65
CA ASP A 149 19.36 -11.11 -12.99
C ASP A 149 18.29 -11.80 -12.13
N THR A 150 18.45 -13.11 -12.00
CA THR A 150 17.66 -13.95 -11.10
C THR A 150 18.28 -13.95 -9.70
N VAL A 151 17.62 -13.30 -8.74
CA VAL A 151 17.99 -13.26 -7.33
C VAL A 151 17.65 -14.60 -6.68
N THR A 152 18.68 -15.33 -6.26
CA THR A 152 18.55 -16.67 -5.68
C THR A 152 18.79 -16.70 -4.17
N GLU A 153 19.26 -15.61 -3.59
CA GLU A 153 19.55 -15.46 -2.17
C GLU A 153 19.24 -14.02 -1.73
N SER A 154 19.08 -13.79 -0.42
CA SER A 154 18.77 -12.45 0.09
C SER A 154 19.88 -11.46 -0.19
N CYS A 155 19.54 -10.24 -0.60
CA CYS A 155 20.50 -9.22 -0.97
C CYS A 155 20.03 -7.82 -0.60
N ILE A 156 20.99 -6.90 -0.51
CA ILE A 156 20.78 -5.49 -0.14
C ILE A 156 21.34 -4.61 -1.25
N LEU A 157 20.56 -3.64 -1.72
CA LEU A 157 21.05 -2.66 -2.69
C LEU A 157 22.13 -1.78 -2.06
N ASN A 158 23.24 -1.60 -2.78
CA ASN A 158 24.35 -0.74 -2.38
C ASN A 158 24.41 0.60 -3.16
N GLY A 159 23.44 0.85 -4.03
CA GLY A 159 23.35 2.02 -4.88
C GLY A 159 22.13 1.96 -5.80
N ASN A 160 21.86 3.06 -6.51
CA ASN A 160 20.80 3.10 -7.51
C ASN A 160 21.16 2.25 -8.73
N MET A 161 20.16 1.60 -9.32
CA MET A 161 20.30 0.80 -10.53
C MET A 161 19.48 1.43 -11.66
N THR A 162 20.08 1.56 -12.85
CA THR A 162 19.34 1.88 -14.07
C THR A 162 19.41 0.70 -15.03
N CYS A 163 18.26 0.26 -15.53
CA CYS A 163 18.12 -0.96 -16.32
C CYS A 163 18.15 -0.70 -17.83
N PRO A 164 18.68 -1.64 -18.63
CA PRO A 164 18.73 -1.50 -20.08
C PRO A 164 17.32 -1.52 -20.69
N ASN A 165 17.22 -1.05 -21.93
CA ASN A 165 15.93 -1.03 -22.62
C ASN A 165 15.31 -2.44 -22.69
N GLY A 166 14.06 -2.56 -22.26
CA GLY A 166 13.36 -3.84 -22.34
C GLY A 166 13.71 -4.85 -21.24
N SER A 167 14.57 -4.49 -20.28
CA SER A 167 14.97 -5.39 -19.20
C SER A 167 14.13 -5.24 -17.94
N ALA A 168 13.90 -6.34 -17.23
CA ALA A 168 13.37 -6.31 -15.86
C ALA A 168 14.39 -5.68 -14.90
N GLY A 169 13.92 -5.27 -13.72
CA GLY A 169 14.81 -4.88 -12.61
C GLY A 169 15.44 -6.10 -11.97
N LEU A 170 14.77 -6.77 -11.03
CA LEU A 170 15.25 -8.04 -10.48
C LEU A 170 14.18 -9.13 -10.65
N ILE A 171 14.62 -10.34 -10.98
CA ILE A 171 13.75 -11.51 -11.11
C ILE A 171 13.94 -12.38 -9.87
N ILE A 172 12.88 -12.66 -9.14
CA ILE A 172 12.94 -13.56 -7.98
C ILE A 172 13.11 -15.00 -8.48
N GLY A 173 14.09 -15.71 -7.92
CA GLY A 173 14.46 -17.07 -8.29
C GLY A 173 14.52 -18.08 -7.16
N ALA A 174 14.15 -17.68 -5.94
CA ALA A 174 14.12 -18.57 -4.78
C ALA A 174 13.04 -18.12 -3.79
N ASP A 175 12.52 -19.10 -3.05
CA ASP A 175 11.66 -18.86 -1.89
C ASP A 175 12.49 -18.35 -0.70
N ASN A 176 11.84 -17.68 0.26
CA ASN A 176 12.45 -17.29 1.54
C ASN A 176 13.63 -16.32 1.41
N ILE A 177 13.55 -15.38 0.45
CA ILE A 177 14.57 -14.36 0.26
C ILE A 177 14.04 -12.96 0.60
N VAL A 178 14.96 -12.06 0.92
CA VAL A 178 14.70 -10.64 1.12
C VAL A 178 15.47 -9.84 0.09
N ILE A 179 14.76 -8.98 -0.65
CA ILE A 179 15.35 -7.93 -1.48
C ILE A 179 15.15 -6.62 -0.70
N ASP A 180 16.22 -6.13 -0.09
CA ASP A 180 16.22 -4.86 0.64
C ASP A 180 16.78 -3.76 -0.26
N GLY A 181 15.93 -2.83 -0.68
CA GLY A 181 16.34 -1.67 -1.46
C GLY A 181 17.24 -0.71 -0.70
N ASN A 182 17.28 -0.78 0.64
CA ASN A 182 18.09 0.10 1.49
C ASN A 182 17.89 1.60 1.17
N GLY A 183 16.70 1.97 0.70
CA GLY A 183 16.33 3.32 0.26
C GLY A 183 16.81 3.70 -1.13
N TYR A 184 17.49 2.81 -1.85
CA TYR A 184 17.93 3.03 -3.23
C TYR A 184 16.82 2.72 -4.24
N ARG A 185 17.04 3.18 -5.47
CA ARG A 185 16.11 3.09 -6.58
C ARG A 185 16.55 2.11 -7.65
N ILE A 186 15.59 1.42 -8.26
CA ILE A 186 15.74 0.76 -9.56
C ILE A 186 14.89 1.52 -10.59
N THR A 187 15.53 2.03 -11.64
CA THR A 187 14.91 2.78 -12.73
C THR A 187 14.92 1.94 -14.02
N GLY A 188 13.74 1.71 -14.59
CA GLY A 188 13.57 1.06 -15.89
C GLY A 188 13.74 2.02 -17.05
N ASN A 189 14.06 1.49 -18.24
CA ASN A 189 14.09 2.24 -19.49
C ASN A 189 13.19 1.53 -20.50
N MET A 190 11.96 1.99 -20.66
CA MET A 190 10.95 1.24 -21.40
C MET A 190 10.33 2.07 -22.52
N THR A 191 9.90 1.37 -23.58
CA THR A 191 8.99 1.89 -24.59
C THR A 191 7.64 1.20 -24.46
N ASN A 192 6.57 1.83 -24.97
CA ASN A 192 5.24 1.23 -24.97
C ASN A 192 5.19 -0.15 -25.68
N ALA A 193 6.03 -0.38 -26.69
CA ALA A 193 6.14 -1.66 -27.38
C ALA A 193 6.64 -2.80 -26.47
N ASN A 194 7.41 -2.47 -25.42
CA ASN A 194 7.89 -3.47 -24.48
C ASN A 194 6.78 -3.98 -23.54
N CYS A 195 5.73 -3.20 -23.31
CA CYS A 195 4.64 -3.51 -22.37
C CYS A 195 3.42 -4.16 -23.03
N MET A 196 3.53 -4.52 -24.31
CA MET A 196 2.47 -5.23 -25.03
C MET A 196 2.26 -6.65 -24.45
N TRP A 197 1.05 -7.18 -24.63
CA TRP A 197 0.69 -8.57 -24.31
C TRP A 197 0.64 -8.98 -22.84
N CYS A 198 0.79 -8.03 -21.92
CA CYS A 198 0.42 -8.23 -20.52
C CYS A 198 -1.10 -8.35 -20.42
N THR A 199 -1.58 -9.16 -19.48
CA THR A 199 -3.02 -9.40 -19.30
C THR A 199 -3.36 -9.37 -17.83
N GLU A 200 -4.64 -9.27 -17.51
CA GLU A 200 -5.11 -9.26 -16.12
C GLU A 200 -4.59 -10.44 -15.27
N ALA A 201 -4.34 -11.60 -15.88
CA ALA A 201 -3.84 -12.80 -15.21
C ALA A 201 -2.33 -13.04 -15.41
N LYS A 202 -1.64 -12.15 -16.14
CA LYS A 202 -0.21 -12.27 -16.46
C LYS A 202 0.45 -10.87 -16.42
N PRO A 203 1.13 -10.51 -15.32
CA PRO A 203 1.90 -9.28 -15.26
C PRO A 203 3.03 -9.27 -16.31
N CYS A 204 3.44 -8.07 -16.69
CA CYS A 204 4.58 -7.87 -17.57
C CYS A 204 5.85 -8.46 -16.94
N THR A 205 6.62 -9.23 -17.70
CA THR A 205 7.93 -9.74 -17.24
C THR A 205 8.92 -8.61 -17.04
N ILE A 206 8.71 -7.48 -17.72
CA ILE A 206 9.52 -6.28 -17.62
C ILE A 206 9.01 -5.41 -16.47
N SER A 207 9.03 -6.00 -15.28
CA SER A 207 8.70 -5.34 -14.02
C SER A 207 9.97 -4.92 -13.29
N GLY A 208 9.88 -3.93 -12.42
CA GLY A 208 10.98 -3.57 -11.53
C GLY A 208 11.37 -4.72 -10.61
N ILE A 209 10.39 -5.42 -10.04
CA ILE A 209 10.56 -6.75 -9.46
C ILE A 209 9.58 -7.72 -10.12
N TYR A 210 10.08 -8.86 -10.59
CA TYR A 210 9.24 -9.92 -11.16
C TYR A 210 9.35 -11.22 -10.37
N ASN A 211 8.23 -11.69 -9.83
CA ASN A 211 8.13 -12.98 -9.14
C ASN A 211 7.23 -13.94 -9.94
N GLU A 212 7.79 -15.05 -10.42
CA GLU A 212 7.03 -16.12 -11.06
C GLU A 212 6.89 -17.34 -10.15
N GLY A 213 6.05 -17.22 -9.13
CA GLY A 213 5.60 -18.37 -8.34
C GLY A 213 6.43 -18.71 -7.11
N TYR A 214 7.29 -17.81 -6.64
CA TYR A 214 8.08 -18.00 -5.41
C TYR A 214 7.39 -17.44 -4.18
N ASP A 215 7.57 -18.14 -3.06
CA ASP A 215 6.87 -17.94 -1.79
C ASP A 215 7.79 -17.34 -0.72
N ASN A 216 7.17 -16.71 0.29
CA ASN A 216 7.88 -16.13 1.45
C ASN A 216 8.96 -15.10 1.06
N VAL A 217 8.74 -14.34 -0.02
CA VAL A 217 9.67 -13.30 -0.46
C VAL A 217 9.27 -11.94 0.09
N VAL A 218 10.25 -11.20 0.60
CA VAL A 218 10.07 -9.84 1.11
C VAL A 218 10.81 -8.87 0.19
N VAL A 219 10.09 -7.90 -0.36
CA VAL A 219 10.65 -6.74 -1.05
C VAL A 219 10.41 -5.53 -0.19
N LYS A 220 11.46 -4.82 0.22
CA LYS A 220 11.31 -3.69 1.13
C LYS A 220 12.27 -2.54 0.87
N ASN A 221 11.93 -1.34 1.37
CA ASN A 221 12.77 -0.14 1.33
C ASN A 221 13.26 0.21 -0.09
N LEU A 222 12.45 -0.04 -1.11
CA LEU A 222 12.87 0.05 -2.52
C LEU A 222 12.04 1.08 -3.27
N GLU A 223 12.71 1.95 -4.02
CA GLU A 223 12.07 2.85 -5.00
C GLU A 223 12.10 2.21 -6.40
N ILE A 224 10.98 2.17 -7.11
CA ILE A 224 10.82 1.53 -8.42
C ILE A 224 10.09 2.48 -9.37
N GLU A 225 10.73 2.83 -10.49
CA GLU A 225 10.16 3.69 -11.53
C GLU A 225 10.50 3.23 -12.96
N GLY A 226 9.72 3.67 -13.94
CA GLY A 226 10.06 3.54 -15.36
C GLY A 226 9.92 2.13 -15.95
N PHE A 227 9.22 1.21 -15.28
CA PHE A 227 8.96 -0.14 -15.78
C PHE A 227 7.57 -0.27 -16.42
N CYS A 228 7.29 -1.40 -17.08
CA CYS A 228 5.91 -1.70 -17.48
C CYS A 228 5.02 -1.93 -16.26
N THR A 229 5.54 -2.51 -15.20
CA THR A 229 4.84 -2.68 -13.92
C THR A 229 5.88 -2.54 -12.83
N GLY A 230 5.53 -1.91 -11.71
CA GLY A 230 6.49 -1.77 -10.61
C GLY A 230 6.89 -3.14 -10.05
N ILE A 231 5.92 -3.87 -9.50
CA ILE A 231 6.11 -5.24 -8.98
C ILE A 231 5.06 -6.18 -9.57
N GLY A 232 5.53 -7.21 -10.29
CA GLY A 232 4.69 -8.25 -10.88
C GLY A 232 4.80 -9.57 -10.11
N LEU A 233 3.69 -10.04 -9.53
CA LEU A 233 3.60 -11.36 -8.89
C LEU A 233 2.72 -12.27 -9.74
N LYS A 234 3.30 -13.33 -10.31
CA LYS A 234 2.62 -14.25 -11.22
C LYS A 234 2.48 -15.64 -10.61
N GLY A 235 1.38 -15.86 -9.91
CA GLY A 235 0.89 -17.20 -9.60
C GLY A 235 0.02 -17.77 -10.73
N THR A 236 -0.52 -18.97 -10.49
CA THR A 236 -1.46 -19.69 -11.35
C THR A 236 -2.57 -20.32 -10.52
N GLY A 237 -3.62 -20.83 -11.17
CA GLY A 237 -4.71 -21.54 -10.48
C GLY A 237 -4.23 -22.78 -9.70
N GLN A 238 -3.16 -23.43 -10.17
CA GLN A 238 -2.55 -24.59 -9.50
C GLN A 238 -1.51 -24.18 -8.45
N ASN A 239 -0.63 -23.24 -8.79
CA ASN A 239 0.50 -22.81 -7.95
C ASN A 239 0.35 -21.32 -7.64
N LYS A 240 -0.18 -21.04 -6.45
CA LYS A 240 -0.32 -19.66 -5.96
C LYS A 240 1.02 -19.11 -5.50
N VAL A 241 1.16 -17.79 -5.54
CA VAL A 241 2.22 -17.05 -4.83
C VAL A 241 1.75 -16.79 -3.40
N LEU A 242 2.49 -17.31 -2.42
CA LEU A 242 2.11 -17.34 -1.01
C LEU A 242 3.04 -16.47 -0.15
N ASN A 243 2.49 -15.80 0.86
CA ASN A 243 3.26 -15.15 1.94
C ASN A 243 4.31 -14.14 1.44
N ASN A 244 4.02 -13.45 0.34
CA ASN A 244 4.93 -12.43 -0.15
C ASN A 244 4.60 -11.10 0.54
N THR A 245 5.62 -10.29 0.80
CA THR A 245 5.50 -8.99 1.46
C THR A 245 6.15 -7.90 0.61
N ILE A 246 5.44 -6.80 0.41
CA ILE A 246 5.95 -5.56 -0.18
C ILE A 246 5.82 -4.50 0.91
N ASP A 247 6.94 -3.98 1.40
CA ASP A 247 6.95 -3.14 2.61
C ASP A 247 7.82 -1.89 2.46
N THR A 248 7.29 -0.72 2.83
CA THR A 248 8.07 0.54 2.78
C THR A 248 8.67 0.82 1.39
N CYS A 249 7.95 0.48 0.32
CA CYS A 249 8.39 0.69 -1.05
C CYS A 249 7.77 1.96 -1.66
N LYS A 250 8.47 2.60 -2.58
CA LYS A 250 7.90 3.63 -3.46
C LYS A 250 7.78 3.07 -4.88
N ILE A 251 6.58 3.06 -5.43
CA ILE A 251 6.30 2.42 -6.72
C ILE A 251 5.55 3.41 -7.60
N HIS A 252 6.27 4.03 -8.54
CA HIS A 252 5.71 5.16 -9.26
C HIS A 252 6.18 5.32 -10.70
N ASP A 253 5.45 6.12 -11.48
CA ASP A 253 5.79 6.46 -12.86
C ASP A 253 6.10 5.22 -13.73
N ASN A 254 5.31 4.15 -13.52
CA ASN A 254 5.36 2.91 -14.31
C ASN A 254 4.19 2.86 -15.31
N GLY A 255 4.36 2.11 -16.39
CA GLY A 255 3.34 1.91 -17.41
C GLY A 255 3.24 3.07 -18.41
N PHE A 256 2.23 3.00 -19.29
CA PHE A 256 2.01 3.98 -20.36
C PHE A 256 0.53 4.28 -20.54
N ASN A 257 0.20 5.54 -20.86
CA ASN A 257 -1.16 6.01 -21.12
C ASN A 257 -1.56 5.97 -22.61
N THR A 258 -0.75 5.34 -23.46
CA THR A 258 -1.02 5.18 -24.90
C THR A 258 -0.94 3.72 -25.31
N ILE A 259 -1.91 3.29 -26.11
CA ILE A 259 -1.95 1.95 -26.68
C ILE A 259 -0.75 1.71 -27.61
N SER A 260 -0.28 0.46 -27.67
CA SER A 260 0.77 0.03 -28.58
C SER A 260 0.41 -1.34 -29.16
N GLY A 261 0.71 -1.56 -30.45
CA GLY A 261 0.41 -2.83 -31.14
C GLY A 261 -1.07 -3.23 -31.21
N GLY A 262 -2.00 -2.31 -30.93
CA GLY A 262 -3.44 -2.58 -30.88
C GLY A 262 -3.92 -3.24 -29.57
N SER A 263 -3.07 -3.33 -28.54
CA SER A 263 -3.44 -3.79 -27.20
C SER A 263 -3.46 -2.64 -26.20
N ASP A 264 -4.42 -2.70 -25.28
CA ASP A 264 -4.41 -1.86 -24.08
C ASP A 264 -3.18 -2.13 -23.20
N MET A 265 -2.70 -1.10 -22.51
CA MET A 265 -1.58 -1.19 -21.59
C MET A 265 -2.10 -1.72 -20.25
N VAL A 266 -2.04 -3.04 -20.05
CA VAL A 266 -2.41 -3.71 -18.79
C VAL A 266 -1.25 -3.64 -17.80
N THR A 267 -0.95 -2.41 -17.38
CA THR A 267 0.19 -2.04 -16.53
C THR A 267 -0.29 -1.45 -15.21
N HIS A 268 0.43 -1.72 -14.13
CA HIS A 268 0.06 -1.31 -12.77
C HIS A 268 1.28 -0.94 -11.92
N GLY A 269 1.08 -0.33 -10.75
CA GLY A 269 2.13 -0.24 -9.74
C GLY A 269 2.50 -1.64 -9.23
N VAL A 270 1.53 -2.33 -8.63
CA VAL A 270 1.63 -3.73 -8.22
C VAL A 270 0.60 -4.56 -8.98
N HIS A 271 1.04 -5.61 -9.69
CA HIS A 271 0.19 -6.54 -10.41
C HIS A 271 0.33 -7.93 -9.83
N ALA A 272 -0.63 -8.33 -9.00
CA ALA A 272 -0.58 -9.59 -8.27
C ALA A 272 -1.63 -10.59 -8.76
N CYS A 273 -1.18 -11.73 -9.28
CA CYS A 273 -2.01 -12.79 -9.83
C CYS A 273 -1.91 -14.08 -9.01
N PHE A 274 -3.05 -14.70 -8.73
CA PHE A 274 -3.23 -15.92 -7.94
C PHE A 274 -2.42 -15.91 -6.64
N VAL A 275 -2.60 -14.86 -5.84
CA VAL A 275 -1.90 -14.68 -4.56
C VAL A 275 -2.72 -15.15 -3.35
N LYS A 276 -2.03 -15.49 -2.27
CA LYS A 276 -2.63 -15.75 -0.95
C LYS A 276 -1.68 -15.29 0.16
N ARG A 277 -2.20 -14.56 1.15
CA ARG A 277 -1.45 -13.93 2.24
C ARG A 277 -0.37 -12.99 1.70
N LEU A 278 -0.72 -12.22 0.68
CA LEU A 278 0.09 -11.09 0.23
C LEU A 278 -0.08 -9.95 1.23
N GLU A 279 1.02 -9.40 1.70
CA GLU A 279 1.06 -8.21 2.54
C GLU A 279 1.64 -7.04 1.74
N ILE A 280 0.94 -5.92 1.68
CA ILE A 280 1.46 -4.66 1.13
C ILE A 280 1.29 -3.58 2.20
N THR A 281 2.42 -3.09 2.70
CA THR A 281 2.48 -2.23 3.88
C THR A 281 3.34 -1.01 3.66
N GLU A 282 2.93 0.10 4.29
CA GLU A 282 3.74 1.31 4.46
C GLU A 282 4.34 1.86 3.14
N SER A 283 3.71 1.51 2.02
CA SER A 283 4.22 1.79 0.68
C SER A 283 3.52 2.99 0.05
N ASP A 284 4.25 3.72 -0.78
CA ASP A 284 3.77 4.88 -1.52
C ASP A 284 3.69 4.55 -3.02
N ILE A 285 2.47 4.43 -3.55
CA ILE A 285 2.22 3.87 -4.88
C ILE A 285 1.42 4.87 -5.71
N TYR A 286 2.09 5.50 -6.68
CA TYR A 286 1.53 6.66 -7.36
C TYR A 286 1.94 6.86 -8.81
N ASN A 287 1.19 7.68 -9.55
CA ASN A 287 1.46 8.00 -10.96
C ASN A 287 1.66 6.78 -11.87
N ASN A 288 1.06 5.63 -11.53
CA ASN A 288 1.14 4.46 -12.40
C ASN A 288 0.08 4.56 -13.50
N GLU A 289 0.51 4.33 -14.73
CA GLU A 289 -0.23 4.55 -15.96
C GLU A 289 -0.71 3.22 -16.58
N GLY A 290 -1.72 3.33 -17.43
CA GLY A 290 -2.27 2.23 -18.22
C GLY A 290 -3.41 2.72 -19.09
N THR A 291 -3.98 1.84 -19.91
CA THR A 291 -5.13 2.16 -20.77
C THR A 291 -6.19 1.07 -20.68
N GLY A 292 -7.39 1.38 -21.18
CA GLY A 292 -8.47 0.43 -21.38
C GLY A 292 -9.70 0.71 -20.52
N GLY A 293 -10.74 -0.09 -20.74
CA GLY A 293 -12.07 0.08 -20.11
C GLY A 293 -12.63 -1.19 -19.49
N ALA A 294 -11.98 -2.33 -19.70
CA ALA A 294 -12.37 -3.58 -19.09
C ALA A 294 -11.84 -3.68 -17.65
N CYS A 295 -12.48 -4.54 -16.86
CA CYS A 295 -12.19 -4.65 -15.44
C CYS A 295 -10.76 -5.13 -15.10
N GLY A 296 -10.03 -5.66 -16.09
CA GLY A 296 -8.67 -6.16 -15.94
C GLY A 296 -7.61 -5.27 -16.57
N ASP A 297 -8.00 -4.12 -17.12
CA ASP A 297 -7.14 -3.21 -17.85
C ASP A 297 -6.33 -2.31 -16.90
N GLY A 298 -5.34 -1.60 -17.45
CA GLY A 298 -4.26 -0.93 -16.72
C GLY A 298 -4.62 0.29 -15.89
N GLY A 299 -3.61 0.83 -15.19
CA GLY A 299 -3.64 2.12 -14.52
C GLY A 299 -3.91 2.07 -13.01
N ASN A 300 -4.01 0.89 -12.40
CA ASN A 300 -4.18 0.76 -10.96
C ASN A 300 -2.85 0.91 -10.20
N GLY A 301 -2.90 1.50 -9.00
CA GLY A 301 -1.79 1.47 -8.04
C GLY A 301 -1.52 0.03 -7.61
N ILE A 302 -2.53 -0.61 -6.99
CA ILE A 302 -2.50 -2.04 -6.68
C ILE A 302 -3.61 -2.74 -7.46
N PHE A 303 -3.27 -3.77 -8.22
CA PHE A 303 -4.20 -4.66 -8.91
C PHE A 303 -4.02 -6.11 -8.43
N ILE A 304 -5.08 -6.70 -7.87
CA ILE A 304 -5.07 -8.10 -7.43
C ILE A 304 -6.06 -8.95 -8.23
N TYR A 305 -5.50 -9.89 -8.99
CA TYR A 305 -6.19 -11.06 -9.54
C TYR A 305 -6.06 -12.27 -8.63
N ALA A 306 -6.96 -12.40 -7.67
CA ALA A 306 -6.92 -13.50 -6.69
C ALA A 306 -7.19 -14.89 -7.31
N GLY A 307 -7.99 -14.97 -8.39
CA GLY A 307 -8.33 -16.18 -9.15
C GLY A 307 -9.30 -17.13 -8.44
N ILE A 308 -8.99 -17.52 -7.21
CA ILE A 308 -9.82 -18.40 -6.38
C ILE A 308 -9.94 -17.82 -4.97
N PRO A 309 -11.02 -18.13 -4.21
CA PRO A 309 -11.25 -17.55 -2.89
C PRO A 309 -10.23 -18.02 -1.84
N GLU A 310 -10.39 -17.49 -0.62
CA GLU A 310 -9.57 -17.72 0.56
C GLU A 310 -8.12 -17.23 0.41
N ASN A 311 -7.99 -15.94 0.06
CA ASN A 311 -6.71 -15.29 -0.21
C ASN A 311 -6.08 -14.67 1.04
N TYR A 312 -6.84 -14.06 1.94
CA TYR A 312 -6.30 -13.49 3.20
C TYR A 312 -5.16 -12.47 2.98
N CYS A 313 -5.28 -11.60 1.97
CA CYS A 313 -4.28 -10.55 1.75
C CYS A 313 -4.49 -9.38 2.72
N ASP A 314 -3.42 -8.67 3.06
CA ASP A 314 -3.43 -7.53 3.98
C ASP A 314 -2.80 -6.31 3.31
N ILE A 315 -3.62 -5.31 3.00
CA ILE A 315 -3.23 -4.07 2.32
C ILE A 315 -3.45 -2.94 3.32
N LYS A 316 -2.40 -2.51 3.98
CA LYS A 316 -2.52 -1.56 5.10
C LYS A 316 -1.45 -0.48 5.16
N ASN A 317 -1.81 0.68 5.71
CA ASN A 317 -0.90 1.80 5.91
C ASN A 317 -0.23 2.31 4.63
N ASN A 318 -0.85 2.11 3.45
CA ASN A 318 -0.28 2.56 2.19
C ASN A 318 -0.83 3.92 1.79
N LYS A 319 -0.05 4.64 0.98
CA LYS A 319 -0.47 5.81 0.22
C LYS A 319 -0.69 5.40 -1.22
N LEU A 320 -1.92 5.51 -1.71
CA LEU A 320 -2.30 5.08 -3.07
C LEU A 320 -2.87 6.26 -3.82
N HIS A 321 -2.08 6.91 -4.67
CA HIS A 321 -2.52 8.21 -5.21
C HIS A 321 -2.14 8.50 -6.66
N ASN A 322 -2.94 9.35 -7.32
CA ASN A 322 -2.70 9.80 -8.69
C ASN A 322 -2.46 8.67 -9.71
N ASN A 323 -2.94 7.44 -9.44
CA ASN A 323 -2.88 6.36 -10.39
C ASN A 323 -3.98 6.54 -11.44
N ALA A 324 -3.69 6.18 -12.69
CA ALA A 324 -4.53 6.45 -13.84
C ALA A 324 -5.97 5.92 -13.70
N LYS A 325 -6.16 4.75 -13.08
CA LYS A 325 -7.45 4.07 -12.95
C LYS A 325 -7.93 4.01 -11.51
N ALA A 326 -7.22 3.33 -10.62
CA ALA A 326 -7.62 3.28 -9.21
C ALA A 326 -6.45 3.19 -8.25
N GLY A 327 -6.67 3.58 -6.99
CA GLY A 327 -5.68 3.35 -5.93
C GLY A 327 -5.54 1.86 -5.65
N PHE A 328 -6.66 1.22 -5.32
CA PHE A 328 -6.74 -0.23 -5.13
C PHE A 328 -7.81 -0.83 -6.02
N TRP A 329 -7.46 -1.92 -6.72
CA TRP A 329 -8.37 -2.66 -7.58
C TRP A 329 -8.25 -4.16 -7.35
N THR A 330 -9.38 -4.86 -7.34
CA THR A 330 -9.37 -6.32 -7.39
C THR A 330 -10.38 -6.94 -8.36
N LYS A 331 -9.88 -7.94 -9.07
CA LYS A 331 -10.59 -8.91 -9.90
C LYS A 331 -9.63 -10.06 -10.17
N MET A 332 -9.92 -11.34 -9.93
CA MET A 332 -11.19 -12.00 -9.60
C MET A 332 -11.12 -12.66 -8.21
N ARG A 333 -12.19 -12.63 -7.41
CA ARG A 333 -12.39 -13.46 -6.19
C ARG A 333 -11.53 -13.15 -4.96
N LEU A 334 -11.09 -11.92 -4.78
CA LEU A 334 -10.42 -11.56 -3.52
C LEU A 334 -11.39 -11.77 -2.35
N SER A 335 -10.95 -12.51 -1.34
CA SER A 335 -11.80 -12.82 -0.19
C SER A 335 -11.01 -12.93 1.10
N LYS A 336 -11.71 -12.69 2.22
CA LYS A 336 -11.16 -12.73 3.59
C LYS A 336 -9.94 -11.82 3.76
N SER A 337 -9.86 -10.77 2.96
CA SER A 337 -8.71 -9.87 2.89
C SER A 337 -9.02 -8.53 3.53
N ASN A 338 -7.97 -7.86 4.02
CA ASN A 338 -8.06 -6.59 4.71
C ASN A 338 -7.51 -5.48 3.81
N ILE A 339 -8.29 -4.41 3.67
CA ILE A 339 -7.87 -3.15 3.06
C ILE A 339 -8.08 -2.09 4.14
N THR A 340 -7.04 -1.76 4.90
CA THR A 340 -7.22 -0.94 6.11
C THR A 340 -6.18 0.14 6.31
N HIS A 341 -6.55 1.27 6.92
CA HIS A 341 -5.60 2.33 7.28
C HIS A 341 -4.81 2.90 6.08
N ASN A 342 -5.33 2.81 4.86
CA ASN A 342 -4.70 3.40 3.69
C ASN A 342 -5.18 4.83 3.49
N GLU A 343 -4.30 5.70 2.97
CA GLU A 343 -4.60 7.03 2.49
C GLU A 343 -4.68 6.97 0.95
N ILE A 344 -5.82 7.32 0.37
CA ILE A 344 -6.12 7.05 -1.04
C ILE A 344 -6.72 8.31 -1.69
N TRP A 345 -6.01 8.92 -2.65
CA TRP A 345 -6.48 10.18 -3.25
C TRP A 345 -6.08 10.40 -4.70
N GLY A 346 -6.78 11.30 -5.42
CA GLY A 346 -6.37 11.74 -6.76
C GLY A 346 -6.39 10.69 -7.89
N ASN A 347 -6.78 9.45 -7.60
CA ASN A 347 -6.83 8.36 -8.57
C ASN A 347 -8.00 8.48 -9.57
N GLY A 348 -7.85 7.86 -10.75
CA GLY A 348 -8.89 7.74 -11.78
C GLY A 348 -8.83 8.75 -12.91
N ASN A 349 -7.80 9.61 -12.95
CA ASN A 349 -7.65 10.70 -13.93
C ASN A 349 -6.80 10.32 -15.16
N GLY A 350 -6.57 9.04 -15.39
CA GLY A 350 -5.69 8.53 -16.43
C GLY A 350 -6.19 8.80 -17.84
N THR A 351 -5.28 9.23 -18.70
CA THR A 351 -5.56 9.32 -20.14
C THR A 351 -5.68 7.91 -20.74
N GLY A 352 -6.67 7.69 -21.60
CA GLY A 352 -6.90 6.37 -22.22
C GLY A 352 -7.66 5.37 -21.34
N ILE A 353 -8.13 5.77 -20.15
CA ILE A 353 -9.02 4.97 -19.30
C ILE A 353 -10.49 5.28 -19.65
N SER A 354 -11.24 4.25 -20.02
CA SER A 354 -12.66 4.35 -20.38
C SER A 354 -13.61 3.59 -19.46
N ASP A 355 -13.10 2.92 -18.42
CA ASP A 355 -13.91 2.26 -17.39
C ASP A 355 -14.63 3.33 -16.55
N ASP A 356 -15.94 3.17 -16.38
CA ASP A 356 -16.80 4.09 -15.65
C ASP A 356 -16.76 3.84 -14.13
N VAL A 357 -16.22 2.70 -13.70
CA VAL A 357 -15.97 2.39 -12.29
C VAL A 357 -14.49 2.55 -12.02
N ARG A 358 -14.07 3.71 -11.52
CA ARG A 358 -12.67 4.04 -11.21
C ARG A 358 -12.57 4.99 -10.01
N GLY A 359 -11.37 5.22 -9.45
CA GLY A 359 -11.19 6.09 -8.28
C GLY A 359 -10.43 5.46 -7.11
N GLY A 360 -10.99 5.45 -5.91
CA GLY A 360 -10.31 5.01 -4.69
C GLY A 360 -10.12 3.50 -4.59
N VAL A 361 -11.01 2.83 -3.84
CA VAL A 361 -11.00 1.38 -3.59
C VAL A 361 -12.07 0.70 -4.43
N VAL A 362 -11.68 -0.22 -5.31
CA VAL A 362 -12.60 -0.88 -6.24
C VAL A 362 -12.52 -2.41 -6.13
N LEU A 363 -13.55 -3.00 -5.51
CA LEU A 363 -13.81 -4.45 -5.53
C LEU A 363 -14.77 -4.75 -6.69
N ARG A 364 -14.27 -4.74 -7.93
CA ARG A 364 -15.13 -4.77 -9.12
C ARG A 364 -15.90 -6.08 -9.29
N CYS A 365 -15.26 -7.20 -8.97
CA CYS A 365 -15.81 -8.53 -9.22
C CYS A 365 -16.95 -8.87 -8.24
N ARG A 366 -18.07 -9.39 -8.75
CA ARG A 366 -19.20 -9.90 -7.96
C ARG A 366 -18.89 -11.06 -7.01
N MET A 367 -17.68 -11.61 -7.10
CA MET A 367 -17.21 -12.70 -6.26
C MET A 367 -16.10 -12.25 -5.30
N SER A 368 -15.80 -10.96 -5.23
CA SER A 368 -14.88 -10.42 -4.22
C SER A 368 -15.64 -10.23 -2.91
N ASN A 369 -15.69 -11.28 -2.11
CA ASN A 369 -16.61 -11.43 -0.97
C ASN A 369 -15.86 -11.53 0.36
N GLU A 370 -16.53 -11.28 1.48
CA GLU A 370 -15.98 -11.49 2.83
C GLU A 370 -14.70 -10.68 3.11
N ASN A 371 -14.53 -9.51 2.49
CA ASN A 371 -13.39 -8.63 2.75
C ASN A 371 -13.74 -7.57 3.80
N LEU A 372 -12.71 -7.07 4.47
CA LEU A 372 -12.79 -5.95 5.40
C LEU A 372 -12.18 -4.71 4.75
N ILE A 373 -12.97 -3.64 4.63
CA ILE A 373 -12.52 -2.31 4.21
C ILE A 373 -12.71 -1.39 5.41
N ALA A 374 -11.64 -1.00 6.09
CA ALA A 374 -11.79 -0.26 7.34
C ALA A 374 -10.71 0.76 7.64
N TYR A 375 -11.06 1.87 8.29
CA TYR A 375 -10.10 2.91 8.70
C TYR A 375 -9.32 3.55 7.55
N ASN A 376 -9.81 3.46 6.31
CA ASN A 376 -9.16 4.13 5.19
C ASN A 376 -9.61 5.59 5.13
N ASP A 377 -8.70 6.46 4.72
CA ASP A 377 -8.98 7.85 4.33
C ASP A 377 -8.97 7.92 2.80
N VAL A 378 -10.13 8.20 2.20
CA VAL A 378 -10.38 8.10 0.77
C VAL A 378 -10.93 9.43 0.28
N HIS A 379 -10.15 10.21 -0.45
CA HIS A 379 -10.56 11.57 -0.78
C HIS A 379 -10.13 12.09 -2.16
N ASP A 380 -10.83 13.12 -2.64
CA ASP A 380 -10.46 13.92 -3.82
C ASP A 380 -10.21 13.11 -5.11
N HIS A 381 -11.14 12.21 -5.45
CA HIS A 381 -11.10 11.43 -6.68
C HIS A 381 -11.79 12.17 -7.82
N ALA A 382 -10.98 12.79 -8.69
CA ALA A 382 -11.45 13.83 -9.61
C ALA A 382 -11.83 13.37 -11.02
N SER A 383 -11.99 12.07 -11.30
CA SER A 383 -12.31 11.65 -12.67
C SER A 383 -13.68 12.21 -13.09
N GLU A 384 -13.75 12.95 -14.20
CA GLU A 384 -14.92 13.73 -14.66
C GLU A 384 -16.26 12.94 -14.59
N GLY A 385 -16.91 12.94 -13.42
CA GLY A 385 -18.14 12.17 -13.19
C GLY A 385 -17.99 10.64 -13.13
N TYR A 386 -16.80 10.09 -12.83
CA TYR A 386 -16.58 8.62 -12.73
C TYR A 386 -15.81 8.18 -11.48
N GLY A 387 -15.45 9.11 -10.59
CA GLY A 387 -14.55 8.86 -9.46
C GLY A 387 -15.33 8.39 -8.24
N TYR A 388 -15.33 7.09 -7.98
CA TYR A 388 -15.89 6.49 -6.77
C TYR A 388 -14.87 6.59 -5.62
N GLY A 389 -15.36 6.77 -4.40
CA GLY A 389 -14.54 6.57 -3.20
C GLY A 389 -14.27 5.09 -2.97
N ILE A 390 -15.32 4.35 -2.60
CA ILE A 390 -15.29 2.90 -2.39
C ILE A 390 -16.41 2.26 -3.22
N TYR A 391 -16.04 1.36 -4.14
CA TYR A 391 -16.98 0.57 -4.92
C TYR A 391 -16.87 -0.91 -4.56
N VAL A 392 -17.98 -1.53 -4.16
CA VAL A 392 -18.05 -2.95 -3.78
C VAL A 392 -19.06 -3.68 -4.66
N GLY A 393 -18.54 -4.50 -5.56
CA GLY A 393 -19.34 -5.33 -6.47
C GLY A 393 -19.74 -6.70 -5.89
N GLY A 394 -19.04 -7.19 -4.87
CA GLY A 394 -19.26 -8.51 -4.24
C GLY A 394 -20.12 -8.46 -2.98
N SER A 395 -20.34 -9.63 -2.38
CA SER A 395 -21.24 -9.84 -1.24
C SER A 395 -20.51 -10.05 0.09
N ASN A 396 -21.21 -9.89 1.22
CA ASN A 396 -20.71 -10.22 2.56
C ASN A 396 -19.43 -9.47 2.97
N ASN A 397 -19.14 -8.32 2.37
CA ASN A 397 -18.02 -7.49 2.78
C ASN A 397 -18.42 -6.62 3.98
N THR A 398 -17.46 -6.28 4.83
CA THR A 398 -17.64 -5.33 5.94
C THR A 398 -16.89 -4.04 5.63
N ILE A 399 -17.61 -2.92 5.62
CA ILE A 399 -17.09 -1.59 5.35
C ILE A 399 -17.29 -0.77 6.63
N LYS A 400 -16.23 -0.44 7.36
CA LYS A 400 -16.40 0.24 8.64
C LYS A 400 -15.35 1.30 8.94
N ARG A 401 -15.77 2.41 9.58
CA ARG A 401 -14.84 3.45 10.05
C ARG A 401 -13.95 4.03 8.96
N ASN A 402 -14.42 4.06 7.72
CA ASN A 402 -13.72 4.77 6.65
C ASN A 402 -14.17 6.22 6.60
N THR A 403 -13.24 7.11 6.27
CA THR A 403 -13.52 8.50 5.91
C THR A 403 -13.49 8.59 4.38
N VAL A 404 -14.60 9.00 3.75
CA VAL A 404 -14.74 9.01 2.30
C VAL A 404 -15.32 10.34 1.83
N ASN A 405 -14.49 11.18 1.22
CA ASN A 405 -14.85 12.57 0.93
C ASN A 405 -14.52 13.04 -0.49
N GLY A 406 -15.35 13.91 -1.08
CA GLY A 406 -14.96 14.63 -2.30
C GLY A 406 -14.83 13.74 -3.54
N SER A 407 -15.54 12.61 -3.60
CA SER A 407 -15.60 11.77 -4.80
C SER A 407 -16.53 12.39 -5.84
N THR A 408 -16.15 12.36 -7.12
CA THR A 408 -16.99 12.93 -8.21
C THR A 408 -18.22 12.08 -8.54
N MET A 409 -18.30 10.85 -8.03
CA MET A 409 -19.48 9.97 -8.10
C MET A 409 -20.04 9.73 -6.70
N HIS A 410 -20.18 8.46 -6.30
CA HIS A 410 -20.61 8.08 -4.98
C HIS A 410 -19.42 8.00 -4.03
N GLY A 411 -19.66 8.30 -2.75
CA GLY A 411 -18.69 8.03 -1.70
C GLY A 411 -18.49 6.52 -1.53
N ILE A 412 -19.51 5.82 -1.04
CA ILE A 412 -19.55 4.36 -0.95
C ILE A 412 -20.67 3.81 -1.81
N SER A 413 -20.36 2.88 -2.71
CA SER A 413 -21.32 2.26 -3.61
C SER A 413 -21.29 0.74 -3.55
N MET A 414 -22.46 0.16 -3.31
CA MET A 414 -22.74 -1.28 -3.38
C MET A 414 -23.81 -1.53 -4.46
N ALA A 415 -23.60 -0.97 -5.65
CA ALA A 415 -24.63 -0.86 -6.68
C ALA A 415 -24.48 -1.86 -7.83
N ARG A 416 -23.85 -3.03 -7.61
CA ARG A 416 -23.76 -4.07 -8.64
C ARG A 416 -24.91 -5.08 -8.47
N SER A 417 -25.91 -4.99 -9.33
CA SER A 417 -27.16 -5.74 -9.23
C SER A 417 -27.05 -7.26 -9.34
N ASP A 418 -25.94 -7.78 -9.85
CA ASP A 418 -25.69 -9.21 -9.91
C ASP A 418 -24.84 -9.73 -8.73
N GLY A 419 -24.49 -8.94 -7.71
CA GLY A 419 -23.68 -9.47 -6.61
C GLY A 419 -23.45 -8.64 -5.36
N SER A 420 -23.75 -7.35 -5.31
CA SER A 420 -23.48 -6.49 -4.14
C SER A 420 -24.47 -6.71 -2.99
N CYS A 421 -24.70 -7.94 -2.55
CA CYS A 421 -25.67 -8.28 -1.50
C CYS A 421 -25.00 -8.47 -0.12
N ASP A 422 -25.78 -8.35 0.94
CA ASP A 422 -25.39 -8.75 2.30
C ASP A 422 -24.10 -8.06 2.83
N ASN A 423 -23.74 -6.90 2.29
CA ASN A 423 -22.61 -6.12 2.80
C ASN A 423 -23.03 -5.33 4.04
N LYS A 424 -22.07 -5.05 4.92
CA LYS A 424 -22.31 -4.40 6.21
C LYS A 424 -21.55 -3.08 6.33
N LEU A 425 -22.26 -1.98 6.58
CA LEU A 425 -21.69 -0.63 6.68
C LEU A 425 -21.81 -0.08 8.11
N TYR A 426 -20.69 0.12 8.81
CA TYR A 426 -20.74 0.64 10.17
C TYR A 426 -19.81 1.82 10.38
N GLU A 427 -20.33 2.89 10.97
CA GLU A 427 -19.49 3.96 11.52
C GLU A 427 -18.60 4.64 10.46
N ASN A 428 -19.01 4.67 9.18
CA ASN A 428 -18.27 5.37 8.13
C ASN A 428 -18.68 6.84 8.09
N THR A 429 -17.74 7.73 7.76
CA THR A 429 -18.01 9.13 7.48
C THR A 429 -17.89 9.37 5.98
N VAL A 430 -19.01 9.63 5.31
CA VAL A 430 -19.10 9.68 3.84
C VAL A 430 -19.75 10.99 3.43
N CYS A 431 -18.95 11.96 3.00
CA CYS A 431 -19.43 13.33 2.85
C CYS A 431 -18.92 14.03 1.60
N LYS A 432 -19.63 15.07 1.16
CA LYS A 432 -19.19 15.94 0.05
C LYS A 432 -18.95 15.18 -1.26
N ASN A 433 -19.66 14.08 -1.47
CA ASN A 433 -19.61 13.33 -2.73
C ASN A 433 -20.68 13.87 -3.67
N ASN A 434 -20.40 13.90 -4.97
CA ASN A 434 -21.23 14.65 -5.91
C ASN A 434 -22.60 14.01 -6.19
N LEU A 435 -22.70 12.67 -6.24
CA LEU A 435 -23.95 12.01 -6.64
C LEU A 435 -24.76 11.49 -5.44
N TYR A 436 -24.21 10.55 -4.68
CA TYR A 436 -24.75 10.12 -3.38
C TYR A 436 -23.59 9.81 -2.46
N ASP A 437 -23.72 10.09 -1.18
CA ASP A 437 -22.70 9.67 -0.23
C ASP A 437 -22.70 8.14 -0.11
N ILE A 438 -23.86 7.52 0.09
CA ILE A 438 -23.99 6.04 0.15
C ILE A 438 -25.06 5.55 -0.82
N SER A 439 -24.73 4.58 -1.68
CA SER A 439 -25.70 4.01 -2.63
C SER A 439 -25.70 2.49 -2.70
N THR A 440 -26.89 1.92 -2.89
CA THR A 440 -27.11 0.52 -3.32
C THR A 440 -27.98 0.50 -4.57
N CYS A 441 -28.04 -0.64 -5.27
CA CYS A 441 -28.90 -0.79 -6.44
C CYS A 441 -30.36 -1.16 -6.12
N GLY A 442 -30.82 -0.94 -4.88
CA GLY A 442 -32.21 -1.20 -4.48
C GLY A 442 -32.52 -2.68 -4.34
N LEU A 443 -33.70 -3.10 -4.82
CA LEU A 443 -34.23 -4.46 -4.61
C LEU A 443 -33.31 -5.58 -5.12
N GLU A 444 -32.44 -5.29 -6.09
CA GLU A 444 -31.48 -6.26 -6.64
C GLU A 444 -30.26 -6.45 -5.71
N CYS A 445 -29.92 -5.46 -4.89
CA CYS A 445 -28.82 -5.46 -3.92
C CYS A 445 -29.38 -5.65 -2.50
N HIS A 446 -30.02 -6.80 -2.25
CA HIS A 446 -30.68 -7.06 -0.96
C HIS A 446 -29.70 -7.33 0.19
N GLY A 447 -30.19 -7.19 1.42
CA GLY A 447 -29.47 -7.58 2.65
C GLY A 447 -28.29 -6.67 3.03
N ASN A 448 -28.00 -5.64 2.23
CA ASN A 448 -27.07 -4.60 2.65
C ASN A 448 -27.66 -3.87 3.86
N THR A 449 -26.92 -3.87 4.96
CA THR A 449 -27.36 -3.29 6.24
C THR A 449 -26.23 -2.48 6.83
N GLY A 450 -26.56 -1.63 7.79
CA GLY A 450 -25.56 -0.81 8.45
C GLY A 450 -26.17 0.08 9.50
N ASP A 451 -25.32 0.70 10.31
CA ASP A 451 -25.74 1.62 11.36
C ASP A 451 -24.59 2.59 11.71
N ASN A 452 -24.96 3.72 12.31
CA ASN A 452 -24.07 4.74 12.82
C ASN A 452 -23.18 5.40 11.76
N ASN A 453 -23.61 5.45 10.49
CA ASN A 453 -22.87 6.14 9.44
C ASN A 453 -23.18 7.64 9.44
N THR A 454 -22.24 8.44 8.93
CA THR A 454 -22.40 9.88 8.73
C THR A 454 -22.49 10.17 7.24
N CYS A 455 -23.63 10.66 6.75
CA CYS A 455 -23.81 11.08 5.36
C CYS A 455 -24.97 12.08 5.19
N ASN A 456 -25.00 12.80 4.06
CA ASN A 456 -26.12 13.70 3.73
C ASN A 456 -27.09 13.11 2.73
N THR A 457 -26.60 12.24 1.82
CA THR A 457 -27.40 11.73 0.70
C THR A 457 -27.25 10.23 0.56
N THR A 458 -28.37 9.52 0.56
CA THR A 458 -28.40 8.08 0.30
C THR A 458 -29.25 7.73 -0.92
N SER A 459 -28.99 6.58 -1.52
CA SER A 459 -29.85 5.98 -2.53
C SER A 459 -30.05 4.50 -2.23
N ASN A 460 -31.29 4.14 -1.90
CA ASN A 460 -31.67 2.78 -1.49
C ASN A 460 -30.84 2.23 -0.32
N TYR A 461 -30.42 3.11 0.58
CA TYR A 461 -29.67 2.77 1.77
C TYR A 461 -30.18 3.61 2.94
N ASP A 462 -30.46 2.93 4.03
CA ASP A 462 -30.85 3.51 5.30
C ASP A 462 -30.05 2.79 6.39
N ASP A 463 -29.51 3.55 7.35
CA ASP A 463 -29.04 2.97 8.60
C ASP A 463 -30.22 2.33 9.36
N GLU A 464 -29.92 1.32 10.17
CA GLU A 464 -30.93 0.54 10.89
C GLU A 464 -31.80 1.44 11.77
N GLY A 465 -33.11 1.47 11.49
CA GLY A 465 -34.08 2.27 12.24
C GLY A 465 -34.16 3.74 11.84
N THR A 466 -33.47 4.18 10.78
CA THR A 466 -33.51 5.58 10.29
C THR A 466 -33.91 5.67 8.81
N THR A 467 -34.04 6.89 8.29
CA THR A 467 -34.07 7.18 6.84
C THR A 467 -32.79 7.90 6.47
N GLY A 468 -32.02 7.38 5.53
CA GLY A 468 -30.65 7.79 5.27
C GLY A 468 -29.69 7.35 6.37
N CYS A 469 -28.63 8.12 6.57
CA CYS A 469 -27.65 7.86 7.62
C CYS A 469 -28.10 8.36 8.99
N ARG A 470 -27.60 7.71 10.05
CA ARG A 470 -27.81 8.10 11.44
C ARG A 470 -27.32 9.52 11.77
N TYR A 471 -26.20 9.92 11.16
CA TYR A 471 -25.55 11.21 11.37
C TYR A 471 -25.39 11.97 10.05
N CYS A 472 -25.23 13.29 10.10
CA CYS A 472 -25.04 14.12 8.90
C CYS A 472 -23.68 14.85 8.83
N CYS A 473 -23.28 15.26 7.63
CA CYS A 473 -21.94 15.79 7.30
C CYS A 473 -21.77 17.30 7.48
N GLY A 474 -22.85 18.03 7.74
CA GLY A 474 -22.90 19.49 7.68
C GLY A 474 -23.04 20.16 9.05
N PRO A 475 -23.31 21.48 9.05
CA PRO A 475 -23.86 22.16 10.22
C PRO A 475 -25.15 21.43 10.63
N ALA A 476 -25.14 20.84 11.82
CA ALA A 476 -26.29 20.16 12.38
C ALA A 476 -26.45 20.57 13.85
N PRO A 477 -27.62 20.28 14.46
CA PRO A 477 -27.71 20.27 15.90
C PRO A 477 -26.76 19.22 16.49
N ASP A 478 -26.33 19.44 17.72
CA ASP A 478 -25.56 18.48 18.52
C ASP A 478 -26.09 18.64 19.94
N LEU A 479 -26.84 17.65 20.42
CA LEU A 479 -27.46 17.64 21.73
C LEU A 479 -26.51 17.00 22.74
N THR A 480 -25.81 17.84 23.49
CA THR A 480 -24.92 17.41 24.57
C THR A 480 -25.61 17.51 25.93
N ILE A 481 -25.44 16.49 26.78
CA ILE A 481 -25.78 16.61 28.21
C ILE A 481 -24.63 17.36 28.90
N ILE A 482 -24.84 18.64 29.23
CA ILE A 482 -23.80 19.50 29.83
C ILE A 482 -23.81 19.49 31.36
N GLU A 483 -24.91 19.03 31.97
CA GLU A 483 -25.05 18.92 33.41
C GLU A 483 -25.94 17.72 33.74
N LYS A 484 -25.53 16.95 34.75
CA LYS A 484 -26.28 15.85 35.35
C LYS A 484 -26.00 15.85 36.85
N LEU A 485 -27.04 15.93 37.66
CA LEU A 485 -26.94 16.01 39.11
C LEU A 485 -28.02 15.13 39.75
N GLU A 486 -27.63 14.39 40.78
CA GLU A 486 -28.56 13.69 41.67
C GLU A 486 -28.65 14.40 43.03
N GLU A 487 -29.87 14.65 43.49
CA GLU A 487 -30.12 15.29 44.78
C GLU A 487 -31.06 14.45 45.63
N TRP A 488 -30.66 14.18 46.87
CA TRP A 488 -31.50 13.46 47.82
C TRP A 488 -32.76 14.28 48.16
N VAL A 489 -33.93 13.66 47.97
CA VAL A 489 -35.21 14.18 48.45
C VAL A 489 -35.40 13.76 49.90
N ASN A 490 -35.14 12.48 50.22
CA ASN A 490 -35.19 11.96 51.57
C ASN A 490 -34.22 10.79 51.76
N LEU A 491 -33.20 10.99 52.60
CA LEU A 491 -32.19 9.96 52.90
C LEU A 491 -32.76 8.73 53.63
N THR A 492 -33.82 8.91 54.42
CA THR A 492 -34.43 7.78 55.18
C THR A 492 -35.29 6.92 54.27
N GLU A 493 -36.05 7.56 53.38
CA GLU A 493 -36.89 6.88 52.38
C GLU A 493 -36.08 6.47 51.14
N LYS A 494 -34.79 6.82 51.11
CA LYS A 494 -33.85 6.57 50.02
C LYS A 494 -34.34 7.11 48.67
N THR A 495 -34.98 8.28 48.68
CA THR A 495 -35.51 8.91 47.49
C THR A 495 -34.65 10.07 47.00
N TYR A 496 -34.49 10.21 45.69
CA TYR A 496 -33.68 11.25 45.07
C TYR A 496 -34.28 11.73 43.73
N ASN A 497 -33.97 12.96 43.34
CA ASN A 497 -34.30 13.52 42.03
C ASN A 497 -33.06 13.53 41.14
N ILE A 498 -33.28 13.48 39.84
CA ILE A 498 -32.25 13.62 38.82
C ILE A 498 -32.54 14.90 38.05
N THR A 499 -31.59 15.83 38.05
CA THR A 499 -31.62 17.02 37.21
C THR A 499 -30.65 16.83 36.04
N CYS A 500 -31.10 17.12 34.82
CA CYS A 500 -30.24 17.10 33.65
C CYS A 500 -30.45 18.35 32.79
N THR A 501 -29.37 18.84 32.19
CA THR A 501 -29.37 19.96 31.25
C THR A 501 -28.85 19.48 29.90
N ILE A 502 -29.71 19.53 28.90
CA ILE A 502 -29.39 19.21 27.50
C ILE A 502 -29.17 20.52 26.77
N LYS A 503 -28.06 20.64 26.05
CA LYS A 503 -27.71 21.83 25.28
C LYS A 503 -27.51 21.45 23.83
N ASN A 504 -28.06 22.25 22.92
CA ASN A 504 -27.67 22.19 21.52
C ASN A 504 -26.34 22.92 21.34
N THR A 505 -25.21 22.20 21.37
CA THR A 505 -23.87 22.72 21.07
C THR A 505 -23.55 22.75 19.58
N GLY A 506 -24.46 22.22 18.76
CA GLY A 506 -24.42 22.29 17.31
C GLY A 506 -24.62 23.69 16.74
N THR A 507 -24.58 23.74 15.41
CA THR A 507 -24.59 24.99 14.64
C THR A 507 -25.94 25.31 14.01
N THR A 508 -26.91 24.40 14.10
CA THR A 508 -28.28 24.60 13.62
C THR A 508 -29.28 24.19 14.70
N GLU A 509 -30.54 24.57 14.52
CA GLU A 509 -31.63 24.23 15.42
C GLU A 509 -31.84 22.71 15.52
N ALA A 510 -32.09 22.23 16.75
CA ALA A 510 -32.52 20.88 17.04
C ALA A 510 -34.05 20.88 17.16
N GLY A 511 -34.72 19.98 16.44
CA GLY A 511 -36.16 19.76 16.62
C GLY A 511 -36.49 19.26 18.04
N ALA A 512 -37.77 19.24 18.37
CA ALA A 512 -38.20 18.61 19.61
C ALA A 512 -37.82 17.12 19.62
N SER A 513 -37.36 16.63 20.76
CA SER A 513 -36.88 15.25 20.94
C SER A 513 -37.31 14.69 22.30
N THR A 514 -36.93 13.45 22.60
CA THR A 514 -37.25 12.82 23.89
C THR A 514 -36.00 12.26 24.55
N THR A 515 -35.77 12.63 25.80
CA THR A 515 -34.70 12.09 26.64
C THR A 515 -35.15 10.83 27.35
N SER A 516 -34.23 9.88 27.54
CA SER A 516 -34.45 8.64 28.30
C SER A 516 -33.66 8.62 29.61
N ILE A 517 -34.25 8.02 30.64
CA ILE A 517 -33.58 7.72 31.91
C ILE A 517 -33.65 6.23 32.17
N GLU A 518 -32.48 5.63 32.34
CA GLU A 518 -32.30 4.24 32.74
C GLU A 518 -31.66 4.19 34.13
N ILE A 519 -32.24 3.40 35.04
CA ILE A 519 -31.69 3.10 36.36
C ILE A 519 -31.43 1.59 36.39
N ASP A 520 -30.20 1.21 36.71
CA ASP A 520 -29.71 -0.19 36.72
C ASP A 520 -30.05 -0.96 35.43
N GLY A 521 -29.88 -0.28 34.30
CA GLY A 521 -30.14 -0.83 32.96
C GLY A 521 -31.62 -0.97 32.60
N THR A 522 -32.54 -0.45 33.43
CA THR A 522 -33.98 -0.46 33.16
C THR A 522 -34.48 0.96 32.86
N ALA A 523 -35.16 1.16 31.74
CA ALA A 523 -35.81 2.44 31.41
C ALA A 523 -36.95 2.74 32.40
N VAL A 524 -36.81 3.83 33.17
CA VAL A 524 -37.75 4.20 34.25
C VAL A 524 -38.58 5.44 33.92
N ALA A 525 -38.08 6.32 33.06
CA ALA A 525 -38.76 7.56 32.70
C ALA A 525 -38.26 8.10 31.34
N THR A 526 -39.07 8.99 30.76
CA THR A 526 -38.74 9.78 29.57
C THR A 526 -39.11 11.23 29.81
N ASP A 527 -38.40 12.15 29.18
CA ASP A 527 -38.64 13.59 29.30
C ASP A 527 -38.67 14.27 27.92
N PRO A 528 -39.77 14.96 27.55
CA PRO A 528 -39.85 15.64 26.28
C PRO A 528 -38.98 16.91 26.29
N VAL A 529 -38.04 16.99 25.34
CA VAL A 529 -37.19 18.16 25.13
C VAL A 529 -37.80 19.01 24.02
N PRO A 530 -38.11 20.29 24.26
CA PRO A 530 -38.62 21.17 23.21
C PRO A 530 -37.55 21.41 22.13
N GLN A 531 -37.94 22.06 21.05
CA GLN A 531 -36.99 22.56 20.05
C GLN A 531 -35.93 23.45 20.71
N LEU A 532 -34.67 23.29 20.32
CA LEU A 532 -33.53 24.04 20.86
C LEU A 532 -32.74 24.72 19.75
N ALA A 533 -32.69 26.05 19.76
CA ALA A 533 -31.80 26.80 18.88
C ALA A 533 -30.32 26.50 19.18
N ALA A 534 -29.43 26.81 18.24
CA ALA A 534 -27.99 26.66 18.46
C ALA A 534 -27.53 27.45 19.70
N GLY A 535 -26.88 26.77 20.63
CA GLY A 535 -26.43 27.29 21.93
C GLY A 535 -27.48 27.27 23.04
N GLU A 536 -28.74 26.94 22.76
CA GLU A 536 -29.83 26.89 23.74
C GLU A 536 -29.77 25.62 24.60
N SER A 537 -30.35 25.67 25.79
CA SER A 537 -30.40 24.53 26.72
C SER A 537 -31.78 24.33 27.33
N HIS A 538 -32.10 23.07 27.61
CA HIS A 538 -33.27 22.66 28.35
C HIS A 538 -32.85 21.92 29.61
N THR A 539 -33.36 22.37 30.77
CA THR A 539 -33.10 21.73 32.06
C THR A 539 -34.39 21.16 32.62
N SER A 540 -34.34 19.89 33.03
CA SER A 540 -35.44 19.16 33.65
C SER A 540 -35.00 18.43 34.90
N THR A 541 -35.90 18.35 35.88
CA THR A 541 -35.72 17.57 37.10
C THR A 541 -36.83 16.51 37.16
N LEU A 542 -36.42 15.24 37.28
CA LEU A 542 -37.31 14.08 37.27
C LEU A 542 -37.13 13.29 38.57
N GLY A 543 -38.22 12.67 39.02
CA GLY A 543 -38.28 11.93 40.28
C GLY A 543 -39.47 12.33 41.16
N PRO A 544 -39.46 11.94 42.45
CA PRO A 544 -38.39 11.17 43.10
C PRO A 544 -38.31 9.72 42.61
N PHE A 545 -37.09 9.24 42.43
CA PHE A 545 -36.75 7.83 42.27
C PHE A 545 -36.31 7.25 43.62
N THR A 546 -36.38 5.93 43.79
CA THR A 546 -35.95 5.24 45.03
C THR A 546 -34.73 4.39 44.73
N ILE A 547 -33.67 4.51 45.53
CA ILE A 547 -32.43 3.78 45.28
C ILE A 547 -32.63 2.25 45.40
N SER A 548 -32.07 1.52 44.46
CA SER A 548 -32.00 0.08 44.42
C SER A 548 -30.81 -0.38 45.29
N GLY A 549 -31.13 -1.11 46.38
CA GLY A 549 -30.12 -1.57 47.34
C GLY A 549 -29.34 -0.43 48.01
N ASN A 550 -28.09 -0.25 47.59
CA ASN A 550 -27.12 0.71 48.14
C ASN A 550 -26.59 1.72 47.11
N SER A 551 -26.85 1.51 45.82
CA SER A 551 -26.33 2.35 44.73
C SER A 551 -27.14 2.10 43.47
N ASP A 552 -27.38 3.16 42.70
CA ASP A 552 -27.99 3.08 41.37
C ASP A 552 -26.98 3.46 40.30
N THR A 553 -26.95 2.71 39.20
CA THR A 553 -26.29 3.13 37.96
C THR A 553 -27.31 3.90 37.13
N ILE A 554 -27.07 5.18 36.90
CA ILE A 554 -28.03 6.09 36.26
C ILE A 554 -27.47 6.54 34.93
N LYS A 555 -28.14 6.16 33.84
CA LYS A 555 -27.82 6.59 32.48
C LYS A 555 -28.92 7.49 31.93
N ILE A 556 -28.53 8.64 31.40
CA ILE A 556 -29.41 9.55 30.67
C ILE A 556 -28.91 9.65 29.24
N CYS A 557 -29.82 9.55 28.26
CA CYS A 557 -29.52 9.79 26.86
C CYS A 557 -30.53 10.77 26.25
N ALA A 558 -30.03 11.85 25.68
CA ALA A 558 -30.80 12.76 24.83
C ALA A 558 -31.23 12.08 23.53
N ASP A 559 -32.29 12.59 22.91
CA ASP A 559 -32.83 12.13 21.62
C ASP A 559 -32.93 10.60 21.44
N ARG A 560 -33.57 9.95 22.42
CA ARG A 560 -33.76 8.50 22.51
C ARG A 560 -34.31 7.89 21.22
N ASN A 561 -35.24 8.58 20.56
CA ASN A 561 -35.92 8.06 19.37
C ASN A 561 -35.18 8.39 18.07
N ASN A 562 -34.07 9.12 18.15
CA ASN A 562 -33.34 9.65 17.00
C ASN A 562 -34.21 10.55 16.10
N ASP A 563 -35.00 11.42 16.72
CA ASP A 563 -35.88 12.36 16.03
C ASP A 563 -35.08 13.55 15.48
N VAL A 564 -33.87 13.81 15.99
CA VAL A 564 -32.98 14.90 15.60
C VAL A 564 -31.75 14.34 14.88
N LEU A 565 -31.54 14.79 13.64
CA LEU A 565 -30.35 14.41 12.87
C LEU A 565 -29.13 15.20 13.36
N GLU A 566 -28.31 14.57 14.19
CA GLU A 566 -27.15 15.21 14.84
C GLU A 566 -25.90 15.30 13.95
N LYS A 567 -24.97 16.15 14.36
CA LYS A 567 -23.71 16.40 13.65
C LYS A 567 -22.70 15.29 13.94
N GLY A 568 -22.38 14.49 12.92
CA GLY A 568 -21.35 13.47 13.04
C GLY A 568 -21.61 12.47 14.18
N ARG A 569 -20.61 11.63 14.47
CA ARG A 569 -20.68 10.64 15.54
C ARG A 569 -20.11 11.20 16.83
N GLU A 570 -20.95 11.44 17.82
CA GLU A 570 -20.56 11.99 19.11
C GLU A 570 -21.13 11.12 20.26
N TYR A 571 -20.42 11.04 21.40
CA TYR A 571 -20.81 10.27 22.60
C TYR A 571 -21.26 11.17 23.75
N ASN A 572 -21.47 12.45 23.46
CA ASN A 572 -21.82 13.53 24.38
C ASN A 572 -23.33 13.60 24.67
N ASN A 573 -24.16 12.87 23.93
CA ASN A 573 -25.60 12.81 24.11
C ASN A 573 -26.04 11.79 25.19
N CYS A 574 -25.13 10.99 25.75
CA CYS A 574 -25.39 10.07 26.86
C CYS A 574 -24.39 10.26 28.02
N LEU A 575 -24.88 10.27 29.26
CA LEU A 575 -24.06 10.29 30.48
C LEU A 575 -24.51 9.22 31.47
N GLU A 576 -23.55 8.51 32.06
CA GLU A 576 -23.76 7.47 33.06
C GLU A 576 -22.87 7.69 34.29
N ASN A 577 -23.43 7.53 35.49
CA ASN A 577 -22.68 7.49 36.74
C ASN A 577 -23.38 6.62 37.79
N ILE A 578 -22.63 6.27 38.83
CA ILE A 578 -23.15 5.54 39.99
C ILE A 578 -23.48 6.56 41.09
N PHE A 579 -24.72 6.54 41.57
CA PHE A 579 -25.15 7.32 42.73
C PHE A 579 -25.24 6.41 43.95
N ILE A 580 -24.54 6.76 45.04
CA ILE A 580 -24.36 5.87 46.20
C ILE A 580 -25.08 6.44 47.43
N HIS A 581 -25.76 5.57 48.18
CA HIS A 581 -26.38 5.95 49.44
C HIS A 581 -25.33 6.35 50.51
N PRO A 582 -25.41 7.53 51.14
CA PRO A 582 -24.38 8.04 52.07
C PRO A 582 -24.10 7.19 53.32
N GLN A 583 -25.01 6.30 53.70
CA GLN A 583 -24.77 5.38 54.83
C GLN A 583 -23.87 4.19 54.49
N MET A 584 -23.23 4.19 53.32
CA MET A 584 -22.11 3.29 53.08
C MET A 584 -20.90 3.67 53.94
N PRO A 585 -20.17 2.67 54.46
CA PRO A 585 -18.82 2.93 54.94
C PRO A 585 -17.93 3.23 53.75
N GLU A 586 -17.38 4.44 53.72
CA GLU A 586 -16.40 4.86 52.73
C GLU A 586 -15.15 3.94 52.84
N LEU A 587 -14.70 3.36 51.73
CA LEU A 587 -13.49 2.55 51.69
C LEU A 587 -12.39 3.39 51.05
N VAL A 588 -11.44 3.86 51.85
CA VAL A 588 -10.31 4.65 51.37
C VAL A 588 -9.08 3.77 51.21
N ILE A 589 -8.38 3.94 50.09
CA ILE A 589 -7.00 3.45 49.94
C ILE A 589 -6.13 4.39 50.76
N THR A 590 -5.63 3.93 51.91
CA THR A 590 -4.77 4.77 52.76
C THR A 590 -3.32 4.74 52.34
N GLU A 591 -2.91 3.66 51.67
CA GLU A 591 -1.53 3.41 51.27
C GLU A 591 -1.55 2.67 49.93
N LYS A 592 -0.73 3.13 49.00
CA LYS A 592 -0.43 2.46 47.73
C LYS A 592 1.07 2.52 47.52
N SER A 593 1.67 1.39 47.12
CA SER A 593 3.07 1.32 46.75
C SER A 593 3.27 0.41 45.54
N GLU A 594 4.19 0.81 44.68
CA GLU A 594 4.67 0.03 43.55
C GLU A 594 6.10 -0.46 43.83
N THR A 595 6.35 -1.75 43.60
CA THR A 595 7.69 -2.34 43.73
C THR A 595 8.05 -3.10 42.47
N TRP A 596 9.22 -2.82 41.91
CA TRP A 596 9.73 -3.55 40.76
C TRP A 596 9.90 -5.03 41.09
N VAL A 597 9.28 -5.88 40.27
CA VAL A 597 9.50 -7.32 40.26
C VAL A 597 10.63 -7.65 39.27
N VAL A 598 10.67 -6.93 38.15
CA VAL A 598 11.76 -6.88 37.18
C VAL A 598 11.95 -5.42 36.77
N GLU A 599 13.14 -4.87 37.05
CA GLU A 599 13.43 -3.45 36.84
C GLU A 599 13.23 -3.04 35.38
N GLY A 600 12.37 -2.03 35.16
CA GLY A 600 12.05 -1.50 33.83
C GLY A 600 11.02 -2.30 33.03
N SER A 601 10.47 -3.41 33.54
CA SER A 601 9.48 -4.21 32.79
C SER A 601 8.27 -4.67 33.57
N THR A 602 8.41 -5.11 34.83
CA THR A 602 7.28 -5.67 35.61
C THR A 602 7.34 -5.17 37.04
N TYR A 603 6.24 -4.64 37.57
CA TYR A 603 6.13 -4.23 38.96
C TYR A 603 4.85 -4.78 39.60
N SER A 604 4.88 -4.92 40.91
CA SER A 604 3.74 -5.31 41.73
C SER A 604 3.20 -4.09 42.48
N ILE A 605 1.88 -3.97 42.53
CA ILE A 605 1.18 -2.91 43.25
C ILE A 605 0.57 -3.52 44.51
N THR A 606 0.92 -2.95 45.67
CA THR A 606 0.28 -3.29 46.94
C THR A 606 -0.49 -2.08 47.45
N TYR A 607 -1.73 -2.28 47.89
CA TYR A 607 -2.55 -1.23 48.50
C TYR A 607 -3.33 -1.72 49.71
N THR A 608 -3.60 -0.82 50.65
CA THR A 608 -4.36 -1.08 51.88
C THR A 608 -5.69 -0.35 51.83
N ILE A 609 -6.80 -1.08 51.94
CA ILE A 609 -8.16 -0.51 52.05
C ILE A 609 -8.58 -0.44 53.52
N LYS A 610 -9.00 0.74 53.99
CA LYS A 610 -9.63 0.90 55.32
C LYS A 610 -11.08 1.36 55.20
N LYS A 611 -11.90 0.87 56.12
CA LYS A 611 -13.28 1.30 56.36
C LYS A 611 -13.28 2.64 57.09
N HIS A 612 -13.49 3.74 56.38
CA HIS A 612 -13.75 5.05 56.93
C HIS A 612 -15.15 5.05 57.55
N ARG A 613 -15.23 5.37 58.85
CA ARG A 613 -16.50 5.55 59.56
C ARG A 613 -16.70 7.05 59.72
N HIS A 614 -17.81 7.59 59.18
CA HIS A 614 -18.25 8.93 59.54
C HIS A 614 -18.62 8.91 61.03
N ASN A 615 -17.99 9.80 61.82
CA ASN A 615 -18.38 10.06 63.21
C ASN A 615 -19.63 10.93 63.25
#